data_AF-B8CHH8-F1
#
_entry.id   AF-B8CHH8-F1
#
_cell.length_a   1.000
_cell.length_b   1.000
_cell.length_c   1.000
_cell.angle_alpha   90.00
_cell.angle_beta   90.00
_cell.angle_gamma   90.00
#
_symmetry.space_group_name_H-M   'P 1'
#
loop_
_entity.id
_entity.type
_entity.pdbx_description
1 polymer ?
#
loop_
_entity_poly.entity_id
_entity_poly.type
_entity_poly.pdbx_seq_one_letter_code
_entity_poly.pdbx_strand_id
1 'polypeptide(L)'
;MEIDAITVKALRQSKGWTQQHLADACAISLRTVQRVEKEGSASSETLLGLCAVLEVEQRNLLQIPIPERHQMQQVSLRAQSIILVIAVVCGGCIGAAIMYLLIS
;
A
#
# COMPACT_ATOMS: atom_id res chain seq x y z
N MET A 1 11.59 0.98 -9.39
CA MET A 1 10.24 1.53 -9.22
C MET A 1 9.25 0.48 -9.67
N GLU A 2 8.19 0.24 -8.90
CA GLU A 2 7.09 -0.64 -9.31
C GLU A 2 6.19 0.09 -10.31
N ILE A 3 5.94 -0.56 -11.44
CA ILE A 3 5.26 -0.01 -12.60
C ILE A 3 4.18 -0.99 -13.03
N ASP A 4 3.02 -0.47 -13.38
CA ASP A 4 1.94 -1.24 -13.98
C ASP A 4 2.32 -1.70 -15.40
N ALA A 5 2.82 -2.92 -15.48
CA ALA A 5 3.22 -3.58 -16.73
C ALA A 5 2.06 -3.70 -17.74
N ILE A 6 0.82 -3.86 -17.27
CA ILE A 6 -0.35 -4.01 -18.12
C ILE A 6 -0.63 -2.70 -18.83
N THR A 7 -0.60 -1.59 -18.10
CA THR A 7 -0.81 -0.25 -18.65
C THR A 7 0.26 0.12 -19.66
N VAL A 8 1.55 -0.15 -19.38
CA VAL A 8 2.65 0.09 -20.34
C VAL A 8 2.41 -0.68 -21.65
N LYS A 9 2.08 -1.97 -21.55
CA LYS A 9 1.81 -2.82 -22.72
C LYS A 9 0.60 -2.34 -23.52
N ALA A 10 -0.47 -1.95 -22.84
CA ALA A 10 -1.69 -1.45 -23.47
C ALA A 10 -1.44 -0.14 -24.23
N LEU A 11 -0.72 0.82 -23.63
CA LEU A 11 -0.35 2.09 -24.28
C LEU A 11 0.57 1.88 -25.48
N ARG A 12 1.51 0.94 -25.40
CA ARG A 12 2.34 0.59 -26.56
C ARG A 12 1.49 0.02 -27.70
N GLN A 13 0.57 -0.89 -27.37
CA GLN A 13 -0.31 -1.52 -28.35
C GLN A 13 -1.31 -0.53 -28.97
N SER A 14 -1.81 0.44 -28.21
CA SER A 14 -2.71 1.47 -28.74
C SER A 14 -2.03 2.38 -29.76
N LYS A 15 -0.71 2.59 -29.64
CA LYS A 15 0.11 3.26 -30.66
C LYS A 15 0.53 2.34 -31.83
N GLY A 16 0.12 1.06 -31.83
CA GLY A 16 0.48 0.09 -32.88
C GLY A 16 1.95 -0.33 -32.87
N TRP A 17 2.63 -0.21 -31.71
CA TRP A 17 4.08 -0.40 -31.62
C TRP A 17 4.49 -1.81 -31.22
N THR A 18 5.59 -2.29 -31.79
CA THR A 18 6.30 -3.48 -31.29
C THR A 18 7.10 -3.12 -30.04
N GLN A 19 7.54 -4.13 -29.27
CA GLN A 19 8.45 -3.89 -28.15
C GLN A 19 9.75 -3.21 -28.59
N GLN A 20 10.23 -3.51 -29.81
CA GLN A 20 11.39 -2.86 -30.40
C GLN A 20 11.12 -1.37 -30.67
N HIS A 21 9.98 -1.01 -31.26
CA HIS A 21 9.61 0.40 -31.49
C HIS A 21 9.58 1.21 -30.19
N LEU A 22 9.04 0.64 -29.10
CA LEU A 22 9.04 1.31 -27.80
C LEU A 22 10.47 1.48 -27.24
N ALA A 23 11.31 0.45 -27.40
CA ALA A 23 12.70 0.49 -26.95
C ALA A 23 13.48 1.60 -27.67
N ASP A 24 13.33 1.67 -28.99
CA ASP A 24 13.98 2.67 -29.83
C ASP A 24 13.48 4.09 -29.49
N ALA A 25 12.16 4.27 -29.33
CA ALA A 25 11.58 5.56 -28.99
C ALA A 25 12.00 6.06 -27.60
N CYS A 26 12.15 5.15 -26.63
CA CYS A 26 12.60 5.48 -25.27
C CYS A 26 14.14 5.51 -25.13
N ALA A 27 14.89 5.23 -26.20
CA ALA A 27 16.35 5.07 -26.18
C ALA A 27 16.85 4.08 -25.09
N ILE A 28 16.14 2.97 -24.91
CA ILE A 28 16.49 1.89 -23.97
C ILE A 28 16.63 0.56 -24.73
N SER A 29 17.20 -0.45 -24.06
CA SER A 29 17.32 -1.78 -24.67
C SER A 29 15.97 -2.49 -24.80
N LEU A 30 15.82 -3.35 -25.81
CA LEU A 30 14.66 -4.25 -25.93
C LEU A 30 14.47 -5.11 -24.67
N ARG A 31 15.57 -5.58 -24.07
CA ARG A 31 15.53 -6.35 -22.81
C ARG A 31 14.93 -5.51 -21.67
N THR A 32 15.19 -4.21 -21.64
CA THR A 32 14.58 -3.31 -20.65
C THR A 32 13.07 -3.26 -20.84
N VAL A 33 12.57 -3.07 -22.07
CA VAL A 33 11.13 -3.07 -22.36
C VAL A 33 10.49 -4.42 -22.00
N GLN A 34 11.11 -5.53 -22.40
CA GLN A 34 10.63 -6.87 -22.08
C GLN A 34 10.54 -7.10 -20.57
N ARG A 35 11.55 -6.64 -19.82
CA ARG A 35 11.57 -6.74 -18.35
C ARG A 35 10.48 -5.86 -17.72
N VAL A 36 10.28 -4.64 -18.21
CA VAL A 36 9.19 -3.76 -17.75
C VAL A 36 7.82 -4.41 -17.98
N GLU A 37 7.56 -4.95 -19.17
CA GLU A 37 6.27 -5.57 -19.49
C GLU A 37 6.05 -6.94 -18.83
N LYS A 38 7.11 -7.60 -18.35
CA LYS A 38 7.04 -8.91 -17.70
C LYS A 38 7.06 -8.83 -16.17
N GLU A 39 7.92 -7.99 -15.62
CA GLU A 39 8.21 -7.91 -14.19
C GLU A 39 7.64 -6.66 -13.53
N GLY A 40 7.19 -5.66 -14.29
CA GLY A 40 6.62 -4.43 -13.73
C GLY A 40 7.62 -3.59 -12.94
N SER A 41 8.90 -3.57 -13.33
CA SER A 41 9.94 -2.83 -12.62
C SER A 41 10.91 -2.11 -13.56
N ALA A 42 11.17 -0.82 -13.30
CA ALA A 42 12.18 -0.04 -14.01
C ALA A 42 12.94 0.96 -13.14
N SER A 43 14.04 1.50 -13.66
CA SER A 43 14.72 2.66 -13.05
C SER A 43 13.89 3.93 -13.23
N SER A 44 14.21 4.97 -12.47
CA SER A 44 13.56 6.28 -12.60
C SER A 44 13.75 6.88 -14.00
N GLU A 45 14.96 6.75 -14.58
CA GLU A 45 15.22 7.24 -15.94
C GLU A 45 14.37 6.49 -16.98
N THR A 46 14.25 5.17 -16.82
CA THR A 46 13.41 4.36 -17.70
C THR A 46 11.94 4.75 -17.59
N LEU A 47 11.44 4.97 -16.36
CA LEU A 47 10.07 5.42 -16.14
C LEU A 47 9.83 6.78 -16.79
N LEU A 48 10.75 7.74 -16.64
CA LEU A 48 10.65 9.06 -17.26
C LEU A 48 10.64 8.97 -18.79
N GLY A 49 11.50 8.13 -19.39
CA GLY A 49 11.51 7.88 -20.83
C GLY A 49 10.19 7.30 -21.33
N LEU A 50 9.65 6.30 -20.61
CA LEU A 50 8.34 5.72 -20.91
C LEU A 50 7.22 6.77 -20.81
N CYS A 51 7.20 7.58 -19.75
CA CYS A 51 6.21 8.64 -19.57
C CYS A 51 6.26 9.67 -20.72
N ALA A 52 7.47 10.10 -21.10
CA ALA A 52 7.67 11.07 -22.17
C ALA A 52 7.19 10.54 -23.53
N VAL A 53 7.53 9.29 -23.86
CA VAL A 53 7.22 8.67 -25.16
C VAL A 53 5.76 8.21 -25.26
N LEU A 54 5.19 7.73 -24.16
CA LEU A 54 3.80 7.30 -24.09
C LEU A 54 2.84 8.47 -23.80
N GLU A 55 3.36 9.67 -23.56
CA GLU A 55 2.60 10.90 -23.27
C GLU A 55 1.66 10.75 -22.06
N VAL A 56 2.17 10.14 -20.99
CA VAL A 56 1.43 9.92 -19.74
C VAL A 56 2.22 10.41 -18.54
N GLU A 57 1.53 10.77 -17.47
CA GLU A 57 2.17 11.14 -16.22
C GLU A 57 2.63 9.91 -15.44
N GLN A 58 3.65 10.09 -14.59
CA GLN A 58 4.22 8.98 -13.79
C GLN A 58 3.16 8.28 -12.93
N ARG A 59 2.17 9.00 -12.39
CA ARG A 59 1.09 8.41 -11.58
C ARG A 59 0.22 7.40 -12.33
N ASN A 60 0.20 7.46 -13.65
CA ASN A 60 -0.56 6.53 -14.49
C ASN A 60 0.21 5.23 -14.73
N LEU A 61 1.53 5.25 -14.58
CA LEU A 61 2.39 4.08 -14.76
C LEU A 61 2.87 3.50 -13.42
N LEU A 62 2.97 4.30 -12.37
CA LEU A 62 3.40 3.83 -11.06
C LEU A 62 2.31 2.99 -10.40
N GLN A 63 2.69 1.81 -9.94
CA GLN A 63 1.85 1.03 -9.07
C GLN A 63 2.00 1.59 -7.66
N ILE A 64 1.16 2.57 -7.32
CA ILE A 64 1.09 3.09 -5.96
C ILE A 64 0.30 2.04 -5.18
N PRO A 65 0.89 1.37 -4.17
CA PRO A 65 0.09 0.58 -3.25
C PRO A 65 -0.92 1.55 -2.65
N ILE A 66 -2.19 1.40 -3.02
CA ILE A 66 -3.27 2.04 -2.27
C ILE A 66 -3.03 1.50 -0.87
N PRO A 67 -2.66 2.33 0.12
CA PRO A 67 -2.53 1.82 1.47
C PRO A 67 -3.88 1.19 1.75
N GLU A 68 -3.90 -0.14 1.91
CA GLU A 68 -5.07 -0.81 2.45
C GLU A 68 -5.44 0.04 3.64
N ARG A 69 -6.65 0.61 3.61
CA ARG A 69 -7.18 1.30 4.78
C ARG A 69 -7.13 0.23 5.85
N HIS A 70 -6.06 0.23 6.65
CA HIS A 70 -5.99 -0.53 7.87
C HIS A 70 -7.30 -0.21 8.52
N GLN A 71 -8.15 -1.23 8.61
CA GLN A 71 -9.48 -1.10 9.17
C GLN A 71 -9.24 -0.35 10.46
N MET A 72 -9.65 0.92 10.53
CA MET A 72 -9.60 1.66 11.77
C MET A 72 -10.50 0.84 12.67
N GLN A 73 -9.88 0.01 13.49
CA GLN A 73 -10.54 -0.92 14.36
C GLN A 73 -11.39 -0.01 15.23
N GLN A 74 -12.69 0.00 14.95
CA GLN A 74 -13.63 0.85 15.65
C GLN A 74 -13.64 0.31 17.07
N VAL A 75 -12.81 0.89 17.92
CA VAL A 75 -12.77 0.52 19.31
C VAL A 75 -14.15 0.86 19.85
N SER A 76 -14.99 -0.15 20.06
CA SER A 76 -16.30 0.09 20.65
C SER A 76 -16.05 0.55 22.08
N LEU A 77 -16.16 1.86 22.30
CA LEU A 77 -15.93 2.50 23.60
C LEU A 77 -16.72 1.80 24.72
N ARG A 78 -17.89 1.25 24.38
CA ARG A 78 -18.77 0.50 25.29
C ARG A 78 -18.13 -0.77 25.87
N ALA A 79 -17.41 -1.56 25.06
CA ALA A 79 -16.82 -2.81 25.54
C ALA A 79 -15.64 -2.57 26.50
N GLN A 80 -14.85 -1.52 26.24
CA GLN A 80 -13.75 -1.13 27.13
C GLN A 80 -14.22 -0.51 28.45
N SER A 81 -15.30 0.28 28.42
CA SER A 81 -15.89 0.85 29.64
C SER A 81 -16.35 -0.24 30.63
N ILE A 82 -16.90 -1.35 30.14
CA ILE A 82 -17.35 -2.47 31.00
C ILE A 82 -16.17 -3.10 31.75
N ILE A 83 -15.04 -3.33 31.07
CA ILE A 83 -13.84 -3.91 31.67
C ILE A 83 -13.30 -2.99 32.78
N LEU A 84 -13.29 -1.67 32.53
CA LEU A 84 -12.87 -0.66 33.50
C LEU A 84 -13.77 -0.64 34.75
N VAL A 85 -15.09 -0.69 34.55
CA VAL A 85 -16.05 -0.70 35.67
C VAL A 85 -15.89 -1.96 36.52
N ILE A 86 -15.74 -3.13 35.91
CA ILE A 86 -15.53 -4.40 36.63
C ILE A 86 -14.25 -4.34 37.46
N ALA A 87 -13.16 -3.83 36.89
CA ALA A 87 -11.88 -3.73 37.61
C ALA A 87 -11.97 -2.83 38.86
N VAL A 88 -12.67 -1.69 38.76
CA VAL A 88 -12.87 -0.76 39.89
C VAL A 88 -13.72 -1.38 40.99
N VAL A 89 -14.82 -2.05 40.62
CA VAL A 89 -15.71 -2.69 41.61
C VAL A 89 -15.00 -3.85 42.32
N CYS A 90 -14.36 -4.75 41.57
CA CYS A 90 -13.62 -5.87 42.14
C CYS A 90 -12.49 -5.39 43.05
N GLY A 91 -11.70 -4.41 42.60
CA GLY A 91 -10.63 -3.82 43.42
C GLY A 91 -11.14 -3.18 44.70
N GLY A 92 -12.23 -2.43 44.64
CA GLY A 92 -12.87 -1.82 45.81
C GLY A 92 -13.38 -2.85 46.82
N CYS A 93 -14.06 -3.89 46.37
CA CYS A 93 -14.56 -4.96 47.24
C CYS A 93 -13.42 -5.73 47.93
N ILE A 94 -12.36 -6.08 47.18
CA ILE A 94 -11.18 -6.76 47.73
C ILE A 94 -10.48 -5.86 48.75
N GLY A 95 -10.28 -4.58 48.43
CA GLY A 95 -9.66 -3.62 49.34
C GLY A 95 -10.45 -3.45 50.65
N ALA A 96 -11.78 -3.33 50.55
CA ALA A 96 -12.65 -3.24 51.71
C ALA A 96 -12.61 -4.51 52.59
N ALA A 97 -12.58 -5.69 51.97
CA ALA A 97 -12.47 -6.96 52.70
C ALA A 97 -11.13 -7.09 53.44
N ILE A 98 -10.01 -6.71 52.80
CA ILE A 98 -8.69 -6.69 53.46
C ILE A 98 -8.70 -5.72 54.63
N MET A 99 -9.26 -4.51 54.46
CA MET A 99 -9.34 -3.53 55.54
C MET A 99 -10.17 -4.04 56.73
N TYR A 100 -11.27 -4.72 56.46
CA TYR A 100 -12.10 -5.34 57.50
C TYR A 100 -11.37 -6.46 58.25
N LEU A 101 -10.58 -7.28 57.56
CA LEU A 101 -9.78 -8.32 58.19
C LEU A 101 -8.61 -7.78 59.03
N LEU A 102 -8.08 -6.59 58.69
CA LEU A 102 -7.00 -5.97 59.46
C LEU A 102 -7.49 -5.25 60.72
N ILE A 103 -8.77 -4.82 60.76
CA ILE A 103 -9.35 -4.11 61.89
C ILE A 103 -10.02 -5.04 62.92
N SER A 104 -10.40 -6.27 62.53
CA SER A 104 -11.02 -7.27 63.42
C SER A 104 -9.98 -8.14 64.12
#